data_AF-A0A8H5M8C2-F1
#
_entry.id   AF-A0A8H5M8C2-F1
#
_cell.length_a   1.000
_cell.length_b   1.000
_cell.length_c   1.000
_cell.angle_alpha   90.00
_cell.angle_beta   90.00
_cell.angle_gamma   90.00
#
_symmetry.space_group_name_H-M   'P 1'
#
loop_
_entity.id
_entity.type
_entity.pdbx_description
1 polymer ?
#
loop_
_entity_poly.entity_id
_entity_poly.type
_entity_poly.pdbx_seq_one_letter_code
_entity_poly.pdbx_strand_id
1 'polypeptide(L)'
;MPSTPTGGSLRYTEKNSPSPSMKSHTKCFAVDCPPFGISRSCTRPTLKQIHHIIESCKAFVPSISLQQLLLSTTTAALIESDFPALEFDDNWSFSGYTFQINQLREAAQALSPATTFRPKIILHLKHHRALPSDNTALVVLGNLKTLYESIGKKRVAVEHTLWQGLDDYPEWTVVQLRALVNQLRCQLEFIKLQDFHTLGAGRWLNDEIVNYFVDKWCADSGTTLGLNSFFAPRCLFDRITGTPKCGVLTAADEDRVERWCRKTVAKQGLKDWDSVFIPINEMHTHWYSARIDFREKRVDIYDSLRERCISNRKKPPLLRKNANLMLVLLWLTEVLSRLRGQEVDLKKNGGNGWVFDPHFKVHFQPNSYDCGIHLLWHLRHLLEFRQIKLEDDCQPRHLRFTDDMGGKRLRLAQEMLVDAGLA
;
A
#
# COMPACT_ATOMS: atom_id res chain seq x y z
N MET A 1 18.26 -62.38 -11.82
CA MET A 1 19.37 -61.43 -12.12
C MET A 1 18.84 -60.41 -13.12
N PRO A 2 19.17 -59.10 -13.08
CA PRO A 2 20.36 -58.50 -12.46
C PRO A 2 20.13 -57.26 -11.56
N SER A 3 21.17 -56.98 -10.76
CA SER A 3 21.75 -55.69 -10.36
C SER A 3 20.90 -54.59 -9.69
N THR A 4 21.09 -54.50 -8.38
CA THR A 4 21.02 -53.27 -7.59
C THR A 4 22.04 -52.22 -8.03
N PRO A 5 21.74 -50.92 -7.81
CA PRO A 5 22.78 -50.01 -7.36
C PRO A 5 22.39 -49.26 -6.07
N THR A 6 23.18 -49.54 -5.05
CA THR A 6 23.84 -48.63 -4.09
C THR A 6 23.23 -47.25 -3.83
N GLY A 7 22.80 -47.06 -2.58
CA GLY A 7 22.45 -45.77 -2.00
C GLY A 7 23.65 -44.83 -1.82
N GLY A 8 23.44 -43.57 -2.21
CA GLY A 8 24.30 -42.44 -1.88
C GLY A 8 23.72 -41.69 -0.68
N SER A 9 24.35 -41.85 0.48
CA SER A 9 24.13 -41.05 1.69
C SER A 9 24.71 -39.64 1.47
N LEU A 10 23.86 -38.66 1.16
CA LEU A 10 24.24 -37.24 1.17
C LEU A 10 24.43 -36.78 2.63
N ARG A 11 25.69 -36.80 3.08
CA ARG A 11 26.12 -36.05 4.28
C ARG A 11 26.04 -34.56 3.95
N TYR A 12 25.04 -33.88 4.50
CA TYR A 12 25.06 -32.42 4.65
C TYR A 12 26.18 -32.06 5.61
N THR A 13 27.31 -31.58 5.07
CA THR A 13 28.29 -30.84 5.87
C THR A 13 27.70 -29.45 6.12
N GLU A 14 27.15 -29.23 7.32
CA GLU A 14 26.95 -27.89 7.86
C GLU A 14 28.31 -27.16 7.85
N LYS A 15 28.49 -26.26 6.88
CA LYS A 15 29.54 -25.25 6.93
C LYS A 15 29.15 -24.30 8.05
N ASN A 16 29.63 -24.58 9.26
CA ASN A 16 29.74 -23.60 10.33
C ASN A 16 30.60 -22.44 9.82
N SER A 17 29.94 -21.41 9.28
CA SER A 17 30.54 -20.11 9.02
C SER A 17 31.15 -19.61 10.33
N PRO A 18 32.45 -19.27 10.38
CA PRO A 18 33.04 -18.78 11.61
C PRO A 18 32.32 -17.48 12.00
N SER A 19 31.75 -17.47 13.21
CA SER A 19 31.29 -16.24 13.85
C SER A 19 32.41 -15.18 13.74
N PRO A 20 32.13 -13.95 13.29
CA PRO A 20 33.15 -12.93 13.10
C PRO A 20 33.85 -12.72 14.44
N SER A 21 35.11 -13.17 14.54
CA SER A 21 35.91 -13.05 15.74
C SER A 21 35.99 -11.58 16.12
N MET A 22 35.50 -11.23 17.32
CA MET A 22 35.66 -9.91 17.93
C MET A 22 37.16 -9.57 17.97
N LYS A 23 37.65 -8.84 16.97
CA LYS A 23 38.97 -8.22 16.99
C LYS A 23 39.00 -7.31 18.22
N SER A 24 40.03 -7.48 19.05
CA SER A 24 40.22 -6.77 20.31
C SER A 24 39.98 -5.26 20.19
N HIS A 25 39.07 -4.73 21.02
CA HIS A 25 38.72 -3.30 21.16
C HIS A 25 39.87 -2.42 21.73
N THR A 26 41.14 -2.75 21.47
CA THR A 26 42.28 -2.27 22.27
C THR A 26 42.87 -0.92 21.86
N LYS A 27 42.30 -0.19 20.88
CA LYS A 27 42.75 1.18 20.55
C LYS A 27 41.60 2.13 20.22
N CYS A 28 40.63 2.25 21.12
CA CYS A 28 39.69 3.37 21.10
C CYS A 28 40.32 4.57 21.81
N PHE A 29 40.46 5.71 21.12
CA PHE A 29 41.04 6.93 21.65
C PHE A 29 40.05 8.09 21.57
N ALA A 30 40.26 9.12 22.39
CA ALA A 30 39.48 10.34 22.37
C ALA A 30 39.79 11.14 21.09
N VAL A 31 38.75 11.60 20.39
CA VAL A 31 38.85 12.38 19.16
C VAL A 31 37.82 13.49 19.23
N ASP A 32 38.23 14.70 18.88
CA ASP A 32 37.29 15.81 18.73
C ASP A 32 36.29 15.51 17.60
N CYS A 33 35.02 15.69 17.91
CA CYS A 33 33.91 15.49 17.00
C CYS A 33 32.93 16.67 17.12
N PRO A 34 33.30 17.88 16.67
CA PRO A 34 32.35 18.97 16.54
C PRO A 34 31.18 18.48 15.66
N PRO A 35 29.92 18.68 16.08
CA PRO A 35 29.44 19.53 17.19
C PRO A 35 29.24 18.86 18.56
N PHE A 36 29.60 17.58 18.74
CA PHE A 36 29.39 16.78 19.96
C PHE A 36 30.56 16.86 20.98
N GLY A 37 31.63 17.58 20.66
CA GLY A 37 32.83 17.69 21.49
C GLY A 37 33.72 16.45 21.44
N ILE A 38 34.45 16.18 22.53
CA ILE A 38 35.39 15.06 22.61
C ILE A 38 34.63 13.74 22.67
N SER A 39 34.77 12.90 21.64
CA SER A 39 34.10 11.61 21.50
C SER A 39 35.12 10.47 21.36
N ARG A 40 34.64 9.24 21.19
CA ARG A 40 35.49 8.07 20.93
C ARG A 40 35.68 7.86 19.43
N SER A 41 36.88 7.46 19.01
CA SER A 41 37.18 7.18 17.60
C SER A 41 36.23 6.14 16.98
N CYS A 42 35.73 5.19 17.78
CA CYS A 42 34.76 4.18 17.37
C CYS A 42 33.33 4.71 17.20
N THR A 43 32.92 5.78 17.89
CA THR A 43 31.57 6.38 17.79
C THR A 43 31.51 7.50 16.77
N ARG A 44 32.66 8.09 16.41
CA ARG A 44 32.78 9.18 15.43
C ARG A 44 32.01 8.96 14.11
N PRO A 45 32.04 7.78 13.46
CA PRO A 45 31.28 7.56 12.22
C PRO A 45 29.77 7.70 12.44
N THR A 46 29.24 7.18 13.55
CA THR A 46 27.81 7.31 13.88
C THR A 46 27.44 8.73 14.25
N LEU A 47 28.29 9.47 14.99
CA LEU A 47 28.06 10.88 15.30
C LEU A 47 28.03 11.75 14.03
N LYS A 48 28.88 11.47 13.05
CA LYS A 48 28.82 12.13 11.73
C LYS A 48 27.50 11.84 11.01
N GLN A 49 27.00 10.61 11.08
CA GLN A 49 25.70 10.26 10.49
C GLN A 49 24.55 10.96 11.21
N ILE A 50 24.59 11.07 12.55
CA ILE A 50 23.59 11.83 13.31
C ILE A 50 23.61 13.30 12.91
N HIS A 51 24.78 13.91 12.82
CA HIS A 51 24.91 15.30 12.36
C HIS A 51 24.33 15.47 10.95
N HIS A 52 24.66 14.56 10.04
CA HIS A 52 24.11 14.58 8.68
C HIS A 52 22.58 14.50 8.66
N ILE A 53 21.98 13.62 9.48
CA ILE A 53 20.52 13.56 9.63
C ILE A 53 19.95 14.88 10.10
N ILE A 54 20.55 15.51 11.12
CA ILE A 54 20.10 16.80 11.64
C ILE A 54 20.13 17.86 10.53
N GLU A 55 21.23 17.96 9.78
CA GLU A 55 21.36 18.92 8.69
C GLU A 55 20.37 18.65 7.54
N SER A 56 20.15 17.38 7.17
CA SER A 56 19.14 17.02 6.18
C SER A 56 17.72 17.35 6.65
N CYS A 57 17.43 17.22 7.94
CA CYS A 57 16.10 17.52 8.49
C CYS A 57 15.81 19.02 8.52
N LYS A 58 16.82 19.90 8.59
CA LYS A 58 16.63 21.36 8.61
C LYS A 58 15.90 21.90 7.37
N ALA A 59 15.98 21.19 6.24
CA ALA A 59 15.22 21.55 5.04
C ALA A 59 13.69 21.49 5.26
N PHE A 60 13.23 20.70 6.23
CA PHE A 60 11.81 20.44 6.50
C PHE A 60 11.37 20.84 7.90
N VAL A 61 12.31 20.89 8.85
CA VAL A 61 12.10 21.30 10.25
C VAL A 61 13.13 22.39 10.55
N PRO A 62 12.96 23.63 10.05
CA PRO A 62 14.00 24.66 10.12
C PRO A 62 14.45 25.00 11.54
N SER A 63 13.57 24.80 12.53
CA SER A 63 13.87 25.03 13.94
C SER A 63 14.80 23.96 14.55
N ILE A 64 15.03 22.82 13.89
CA ILE A 64 15.86 21.74 14.41
C ILE A 64 17.33 22.17 14.49
N SER A 65 17.92 22.03 15.67
CA SER A 65 19.35 22.21 15.88
C SER A 65 19.86 21.25 16.95
N LEU A 66 21.17 21.05 17.01
CA LEU A 66 21.75 20.24 18.08
C LEU A 66 21.40 20.79 19.46
N GLN A 67 21.43 22.12 19.62
CA GLN A 67 21.09 22.78 20.89
C GLN A 67 19.64 22.51 21.29
N GLN A 68 18.70 22.62 20.34
CA GLN A 68 17.30 22.29 20.58
C GLN A 68 17.10 20.82 20.94
N LEU A 69 17.79 19.91 20.24
CA LEU A 69 17.75 18.47 20.51
C LEU A 69 18.42 18.07 21.83
N LEU A 70 19.15 18.95 22.52
CA LEU A 70 19.65 18.69 23.88
C LEU A 70 18.64 19.10 24.96
N LEU A 71 17.72 20.01 24.64
CA LEU A 71 16.67 20.47 25.52
C LEU A 71 15.44 19.55 25.34
N SER A 72 15.33 18.49 26.15
CA SER A 72 14.30 17.43 26.01
C SER A 72 12.83 17.90 25.95
N THR A 73 12.52 19.12 26.40
CA THR A 73 11.17 19.71 26.40
C THR A 73 10.73 20.26 25.04
N THR A 74 11.57 20.21 24.00
CA THR A 74 11.37 20.99 22.77
C THR A 74 10.71 20.23 21.63
N THR A 75 10.73 18.90 21.56
CA THR A 75 10.31 18.21 20.32
C THR A 75 8.87 18.48 19.93
N ALA A 76 7.95 18.60 20.89
CA ALA A 76 6.56 18.97 20.60
C ALA A 76 6.44 20.44 20.16
N ALA A 77 7.16 21.35 20.83
CA ALA A 77 7.19 22.76 20.49
C ALA A 77 7.80 23.04 19.10
N LEU A 78 8.83 22.29 18.71
CA LEU A 78 9.41 22.36 17.36
C LEU A 78 8.38 21.96 16.31
N ILE A 79 7.61 20.90 16.57
CA ILE A 79 6.58 20.42 15.64
C ILE A 79 5.42 21.41 15.53
N GLU A 80 4.94 21.96 16.63
CA GLU A 80 3.87 22.96 16.56
C GLU A 80 4.33 24.29 15.93
N SER A 81 5.61 24.66 16.12
CA SER A 81 6.20 25.85 15.50
C SER A 81 6.37 25.68 13.98
N ASP A 82 6.93 24.55 13.53
CA ASP A 82 7.25 24.34 12.11
C ASP A 82 6.06 23.80 11.32
N PHE A 83 5.11 23.14 12.00
CA PHE A 83 3.89 22.58 11.41
C PHE A 83 2.68 23.05 12.21
N PRO A 84 2.27 24.33 12.08
CA PRO A 84 1.08 24.82 12.76
C PRO A 84 -0.15 23.99 12.37
N ALA A 85 -1.11 23.89 13.28
CA ALA A 85 -2.39 23.28 12.97
C ALA A 85 -3.03 24.05 11.81
N LEU A 86 -3.47 23.32 10.79
CA LEU A 86 -4.31 23.88 9.75
C LEU A 86 -5.75 23.80 10.23
N GLU A 87 -6.42 24.95 10.24
CA GLU A 87 -7.85 25.02 10.53
C GLU A 87 -8.65 24.97 9.23
N PHE A 88 -9.91 24.59 9.37
CA PHE A 88 -10.88 24.67 8.30
C PHE A 88 -11.54 26.05 8.38
N ASP A 89 -11.01 27.01 7.65
CA ASP A 89 -11.57 28.37 7.55
C ASP A 89 -11.92 28.72 6.09
N ASP A 90 -12.44 29.93 5.87
CA ASP A 90 -12.82 30.41 4.54
C ASP A 90 -11.61 30.54 3.58
N ASN A 91 -10.38 30.49 4.09
CA ASN A 91 -9.12 30.50 3.32
C ASN A 91 -8.53 29.10 3.13
N TRP A 92 -9.33 28.05 3.36
CA TRP A 92 -8.90 26.68 3.25
C TRP A 92 -8.28 26.36 1.88
N SER A 93 -7.06 25.83 1.89
CA SER A 93 -6.33 25.44 0.68
C SER A 93 -5.96 23.96 0.71
N PHE A 94 -6.50 23.21 -0.24
CA PHE A 94 -6.10 21.82 -0.52
C PHE A 94 -4.58 21.67 -0.71
N SER A 95 -3.96 22.65 -1.38
CA SER A 95 -2.52 22.64 -1.62
C SER A 95 -1.73 22.86 -0.33
N GLY A 96 -2.26 23.65 0.62
CA GLY A 96 -1.64 23.86 1.94
C GLY A 96 -1.53 22.55 2.74
N TYR A 97 -2.63 21.79 2.85
CA TYR A 97 -2.63 20.49 3.51
C TYR A 97 -1.71 19.49 2.80
N THR A 98 -1.80 19.42 1.48
CA THR A 98 -0.95 18.55 0.66
C THR A 98 0.53 18.84 0.88
N PHE A 99 0.90 20.11 0.84
CA PHE A 99 2.27 20.56 1.04
C PHE A 99 2.77 20.22 2.44
N GLN A 100 1.98 20.47 3.48
CA GLN A 100 2.35 20.13 4.86
C GLN A 100 2.50 18.61 5.05
N ILE A 101 1.62 17.80 4.48
CA ILE A 101 1.72 16.32 4.50
C ILE A 101 3.02 15.85 3.82
N ASN A 102 3.35 16.44 2.66
CA ASN A 102 4.57 16.10 1.93
C ASN A 102 5.82 16.49 2.74
N GLN A 103 5.87 17.70 3.34
CA GLN A 103 6.98 18.07 4.22
C GLN A 103 7.14 17.13 5.42
N LEU A 104 6.04 16.77 6.08
CA LEU A 104 6.06 15.83 7.20
C LEU A 104 6.56 14.44 6.76
N ARG A 105 6.22 14.00 5.54
CA ARG A 105 6.71 12.74 4.97
C ARG A 105 8.22 12.78 4.72
N GLU A 106 8.71 13.82 4.06
CA GLU A 106 10.14 14.01 3.78
C GLU A 106 10.95 14.12 5.08
N ALA A 107 10.44 14.86 6.07
CA ALA A 107 11.05 14.94 7.39
C ALA A 107 11.13 13.57 8.08
N ALA A 108 10.05 12.78 8.03
CA ALA A 108 10.04 11.42 8.59
C ALA A 108 11.05 10.50 7.87
N GLN A 109 11.16 10.61 6.54
CA GLN A 109 12.12 9.84 5.76
C GLN A 109 13.56 10.20 6.12
N ALA A 110 13.88 11.49 6.23
CA ALA A 110 15.19 11.98 6.65
C ALA A 110 15.57 11.51 8.07
N LEU A 111 14.60 11.42 8.99
CA LEU A 111 14.81 10.95 10.37
C LEU A 111 14.83 9.43 10.52
N SER A 112 14.26 8.68 9.56
CA SER A 112 14.11 7.22 9.65
C SER A 112 15.40 6.47 10.03
N PRO A 113 16.61 6.83 9.56
CA PRO A 113 17.81 6.07 9.92
C PRO A 113 18.17 6.20 11.41
N ALA A 114 17.79 7.31 12.07
CA ALA A 114 18.08 7.56 13.48
C ALA A 114 17.46 6.50 14.40
N THR A 115 16.30 5.93 14.00
CA THR A 115 15.62 4.87 14.74
C THR A 115 16.47 3.59 14.88
N THR A 116 17.44 3.38 13.98
CA THR A 116 18.32 2.20 13.96
C THR A 116 19.67 2.41 14.64
N PHE A 117 20.02 3.64 15.00
CA PHE A 117 21.36 3.97 15.50
C PHE A 117 21.54 3.75 16.99
N ARG A 118 20.48 3.87 17.79
CA ARG A 118 20.56 3.72 19.25
C ARG A 118 21.15 2.38 19.68
N PRO A 119 20.74 1.21 19.13
CA PRO A 119 21.37 -0.07 19.48
C PRO A 119 22.87 -0.13 19.12
N LYS A 120 23.26 0.48 17.98
CA LYS A 120 24.66 0.52 17.52
C LYS A 120 25.53 1.34 18.46
N ILE A 121 25.07 2.53 18.86
CA ILE A 121 25.81 3.37 19.82
C ILE A 121 25.92 2.67 21.17
N ILE A 122 24.82 2.13 21.72
CA ILE A 122 24.86 1.41 22.99
C ILE A 122 25.87 0.26 22.95
N LEU A 123 25.90 -0.51 21.86
CA LEU A 123 26.86 -1.59 21.68
C LEU A 123 28.32 -1.08 21.72
N HIS A 124 28.62 0.02 21.04
CA HIS A 124 29.95 0.63 21.09
C HIS A 124 30.30 1.15 22.48
N LEU A 125 29.34 1.71 23.22
CA LEU A 125 29.57 2.28 24.55
C LEU A 125 29.74 1.24 25.65
N LYS A 126 29.20 0.02 25.52
CA LYS A 126 29.31 -1.05 26.53
C LYS A 126 30.75 -1.38 26.94
N HIS A 127 31.72 -1.17 26.05
CA HIS A 127 33.14 -1.50 26.27
C HIS A 127 33.98 -0.31 26.74
N HIS A 128 33.33 0.76 27.17
CA HIS A 128 33.96 2.05 27.38
C HIS A 128 33.50 2.70 28.69
N ARG A 129 34.41 3.38 29.38
CA ARG A 129 34.01 4.30 30.47
C ARG A 129 33.24 5.47 29.86
N ALA A 130 32.10 5.83 30.43
CA ALA A 130 31.23 6.88 29.91
C ALA A 130 31.98 8.23 29.83
N LEU A 131 32.01 8.83 28.64
CA LEU A 131 32.38 10.23 28.45
C LEU A 131 31.10 11.10 28.45
N PRO A 132 31.17 12.38 28.83
CA PRO A 132 30.00 13.29 28.76
C PRO A 132 29.36 13.33 27.35
N SER A 133 30.17 13.25 26.30
CA SER A 133 29.72 13.19 24.90
C SER A 133 28.84 11.98 24.59
N ASP A 134 29.04 10.87 25.30
CA ASP A 134 28.29 9.63 25.09
C ASP A 134 26.84 9.81 25.56
N ASN A 135 26.66 10.50 26.68
CA ASN A 135 25.34 10.89 27.17
C ASN A 135 24.67 11.90 26.23
N THR A 136 25.40 12.90 25.75
CA THR A 136 24.92 13.86 24.74
C THR A 136 24.39 13.14 23.50
N ALA A 137 25.16 12.19 22.95
CA ALA A 137 24.75 11.42 21.78
C ALA A 137 23.49 10.56 22.03
N LEU A 138 23.40 9.92 23.20
CA LEU A 138 22.24 9.12 23.58
C LEU A 138 20.98 9.97 23.79
N VAL A 139 21.11 11.18 24.34
CA VAL A 139 20.03 12.17 24.49
C VAL A 139 19.55 12.62 23.11
N VAL A 140 20.46 13.04 22.24
CA VAL A 140 20.13 13.49 20.87
C VAL A 140 19.43 12.38 20.08
N LEU A 141 19.92 11.14 20.14
CA LEU A 141 19.25 10.02 19.50
C LEU A 141 17.86 9.72 20.10
N GLY A 142 17.70 9.89 21.42
CA GLY A 142 16.40 9.80 22.07
C GLY A 142 15.42 10.83 21.50
N ASN A 143 15.84 12.09 21.45
CA ASN A 143 15.01 13.20 20.98
C ASN A 143 14.73 13.12 19.47
N LEU A 144 15.68 12.65 18.64
CA LEU A 144 15.44 12.39 17.22
C LEU A 144 14.38 11.29 17.01
N LYS A 145 14.40 10.23 17.83
CA LYS A 145 13.37 9.19 17.79
C LYS A 145 12.00 9.75 18.19
N THR A 146 11.94 10.52 19.28
CA THR A 146 10.71 11.19 19.70
C THR A 146 10.18 12.17 18.65
N LEU A 147 11.07 12.91 17.98
CA LEU A 147 10.73 13.80 16.88
C LEU A 147 10.13 13.03 15.69
N TYR A 148 10.75 11.91 15.29
CA TYR A 148 10.23 11.03 14.24
C TYR A 148 8.80 10.53 14.55
N GLU A 149 8.57 10.07 15.79
CA GLU A 149 7.24 9.62 16.24
C GLU A 149 6.22 10.77 16.24
N SER A 150 6.62 11.96 16.69
CA SER A 150 5.76 13.16 16.71
C SER A 150 5.41 13.64 15.30
N ILE A 151 6.36 13.63 14.37
CA ILE A 151 6.12 13.94 12.94
C ILE A 151 5.10 12.95 12.37
N GLY A 152 5.26 11.65 12.66
CA GLY A 152 4.31 10.63 12.25
C GLY A 152 2.90 10.91 12.76
N LYS A 153 2.76 11.23 14.06
CA LYS A 153 1.46 11.60 14.67
C LYS A 153 0.87 12.86 14.04
N LYS A 154 1.67 13.91 13.86
CA LYS A 154 1.24 15.17 13.24
C LYS A 154 0.77 14.94 11.80
N ARG A 155 1.51 14.15 11.02
CA ARG A 155 1.12 13.78 9.65
C ARG A 155 -0.24 13.09 9.63
N VAL A 156 -0.43 12.08 10.46
CA VAL A 156 -1.73 11.38 10.56
C VAL A 156 -2.86 12.33 10.97
N ALA A 157 -2.60 13.27 11.88
CA ALA A 157 -3.59 14.27 12.27
C ALA A 157 -3.94 15.23 11.12
N VAL A 158 -2.96 15.74 10.39
CA VAL A 158 -3.17 16.62 9.21
C VAL A 158 -3.90 15.87 8.10
N GLU A 159 -3.51 14.62 7.82
CA GLU A 159 -4.22 13.75 6.88
C GLU A 159 -5.67 13.52 7.32
N HIS A 160 -5.90 13.24 8.61
CA HIS A 160 -7.24 13.07 9.15
C HIS A 160 -8.10 14.32 8.94
N THR A 161 -7.59 15.51 9.27
CA THR A 161 -8.30 16.78 9.07
C THR A 161 -8.59 17.05 7.60
N LEU A 162 -7.62 16.77 6.71
CA LEU A 162 -7.84 16.87 5.26
C LEU A 162 -9.01 15.96 4.83
N TRP A 163 -8.95 14.67 5.17
CA TRP A 163 -10.00 13.72 4.80
C TRP A 163 -11.35 14.07 5.40
N GLN A 164 -11.35 14.56 6.64
CA GLN A 164 -12.57 15.02 7.30
C GLN A 164 -13.26 16.08 6.45
N GLY A 165 -12.57 17.15 6.08
CA GLY A 165 -13.28 18.18 5.34
C GLY A 165 -13.38 17.93 3.83
N LEU A 166 -12.63 16.99 3.26
CA LEU A 166 -12.99 16.45 1.94
C LEU A 166 -14.38 15.81 1.95
N ASP A 167 -14.73 15.11 3.04
CA ASP A 167 -16.01 14.44 3.23
C ASP A 167 -17.10 15.42 3.71
N ASP A 168 -16.77 16.34 4.62
CA ASP A 168 -17.72 17.28 5.22
C ASP A 168 -18.09 18.43 4.25
N TYR A 169 -17.28 18.70 3.21
CA TYR A 169 -17.50 19.77 2.20
C TYR A 169 -17.42 19.27 0.75
N PRO A 170 -18.34 18.40 0.30
CA PRO A 170 -18.27 17.74 -1.01
C PRO A 170 -18.27 18.72 -2.21
N GLU A 171 -19.07 19.79 -2.15
CA GLU A 171 -19.12 20.80 -3.23
C GLU A 171 -17.77 21.49 -3.43
N TRP A 172 -17.10 21.86 -2.35
CA TRP A 172 -15.76 22.44 -2.42
C TRP A 172 -14.75 21.41 -2.95
N THR A 173 -14.87 20.15 -2.51
CA THR A 173 -13.99 19.06 -2.97
C THR A 173 -14.10 18.86 -4.47
N VAL A 174 -15.31 18.94 -5.02
CA VAL A 174 -15.55 18.90 -6.47
C VAL A 174 -14.91 20.10 -7.18
N VAL A 175 -14.95 21.31 -6.60
CA VAL A 175 -14.27 22.49 -7.15
C VAL A 175 -12.76 22.26 -7.22
N GLN A 176 -12.14 21.75 -6.16
CA GLN A 176 -10.69 21.44 -6.16
C GLN A 176 -10.34 20.34 -7.14
N LEU A 177 -11.15 19.27 -7.22
CA LEU A 177 -10.97 18.21 -8.20
C LEU A 177 -11.02 18.75 -9.63
N ARG A 178 -11.99 19.60 -9.94
CA ARG A 178 -12.07 20.26 -11.25
C ARG A 178 -10.86 21.13 -11.53
N ALA A 179 -10.40 21.91 -10.54
CA ALA A 179 -9.21 22.74 -10.68
C ALA A 179 -7.98 21.86 -10.99
N LEU A 180 -7.72 20.84 -10.17
CA LEU A 180 -6.58 19.93 -10.32
C LEU A 180 -6.60 19.21 -11.68
N VAL A 181 -7.75 18.65 -12.06
CA VAL A 181 -7.90 17.89 -13.30
C VAL A 181 -7.82 18.77 -14.55
N ASN A 182 -8.40 19.97 -14.51
CA ASN A 182 -8.44 20.85 -15.69
C ASN A 182 -7.17 21.70 -15.87
N GLN A 183 -6.41 21.95 -14.80
CA GLN A 183 -5.15 22.70 -14.86
C GLN A 183 -4.00 21.87 -15.41
N LEU A 184 -4.09 20.52 -15.37
CA LEU A 184 -3.08 19.67 -15.98
C LEU A 184 -3.06 19.87 -17.50
N ARG A 185 -1.96 20.42 -18.03
CA ARG A 185 -1.75 20.65 -19.46
C ARG A 185 -0.69 19.74 -20.08
N CYS A 186 0.12 19.07 -19.26
CA CYS A 186 1.16 18.18 -19.71
C CYS A 186 0.70 16.71 -19.70
N GLN A 187 1.37 15.88 -20.49
CA GLN A 187 1.20 14.43 -20.42
C GLN A 187 1.93 13.89 -19.20
N LEU A 188 1.30 12.93 -18.52
CA LEU A 188 1.97 12.12 -17.50
C LEU A 188 2.72 11.00 -18.23
N GLU A 189 3.93 10.68 -17.80
CA GLU A 189 4.80 9.69 -18.49
C GLU A 189 4.12 8.33 -18.66
N PHE A 190 3.29 7.95 -17.68
CA PHE A 190 2.64 6.64 -17.58
C PHE A 190 1.16 6.62 -17.95
N ILE A 191 0.54 7.77 -18.24
CA ILE A 191 -0.90 7.83 -18.58
C ILE A 191 -1.22 9.01 -19.50
N LYS A 192 -2.16 8.82 -20.44
CA LYS A 192 -2.57 9.93 -21.31
C LYS A 192 -3.45 10.90 -20.53
N LEU A 193 -3.40 12.17 -20.92
CA LEU A 193 -4.20 13.23 -20.30
C LEU A 193 -5.71 12.92 -20.35
N GLN A 194 -6.21 12.36 -21.45
CA GLN A 194 -7.61 11.94 -21.59
C GLN A 194 -8.05 10.89 -20.54
N ASP A 195 -7.13 10.01 -20.15
CA ASP A 195 -7.40 8.95 -19.19
C ASP A 195 -7.41 9.55 -17.77
N PHE A 196 -6.47 10.45 -17.47
CA PHE A 196 -6.44 11.24 -16.23
C PHE A 196 -7.74 12.05 -16.04
N HIS A 197 -8.30 12.63 -17.09
CA HIS A 197 -9.57 13.35 -17.02
C HIS A 197 -10.77 12.49 -16.57
N THR A 198 -10.68 11.16 -16.65
CA THR A 198 -11.74 10.27 -16.15
C THR A 198 -11.86 10.26 -14.62
N LEU A 199 -10.85 10.78 -13.90
CA LEU A 199 -10.93 11.03 -12.46
C LEU A 199 -11.85 12.21 -12.11
N GLY A 200 -12.17 13.09 -13.07
CA GLY A 200 -13.05 14.23 -12.85
C GLY A 200 -14.43 13.85 -12.29
N ALA A 201 -15.07 14.78 -11.59
CA ALA A 201 -16.40 14.56 -10.99
C ALA A 201 -17.42 14.12 -12.05
N GLY A 202 -18.24 13.11 -11.72
CA GLY A 202 -19.28 12.60 -12.62
C GLY A 202 -18.80 11.75 -13.80
N ARG A 203 -17.51 11.38 -13.86
CA ARG A 203 -16.92 10.62 -14.98
C ARG A 203 -16.69 9.15 -14.60
N TRP A 204 -16.89 8.24 -15.56
CA TRP A 204 -16.56 6.83 -15.38
C TRP A 204 -15.06 6.66 -15.52
N LEU A 205 -14.43 5.96 -14.57
CA LEU A 205 -13.03 5.56 -14.72
C LEU A 205 -12.88 4.63 -15.93
N ASN A 206 -11.77 4.79 -16.64
CA ASN A 206 -11.40 3.87 -17.70
C ASN A 206 -10.39 2.81 -17.22
N ASP A 207 -10.05 1.91 -18.14
CA ASP A 207 -9.12 0.82 -17.88
C ASP A 207 -7.74 1.31 -17.44
N GLU A 208 -7.21 2.38 -18.04
CA GLU A 208 -5.87 2.88 -17.75
C GLU A 208 -5.74 3.38 -16.30
N ILE A 209 -6.74 4.10 -15.80
CA ILE A 209 -6.75 4.56 -14.40
C ILE A 209 -6.86 3.39 -13.42
N VAL A 210 -7.78 2.45 -13.67
CA VAL A 210 -7.94 1.27 -12.81
C VAL A 210 -6.67 0.43 -12.81
N ASN A 211 -6.09 0.18 -13.98
CA ASN A 211 -4.87 -0.64 -14.12
C ASN A 211 -3.66 0.00 -13.45
N TYR A 212 -3.51 1.32 -13.56
CA TYR A 212 -2.44 2.05 -12.88
C TYR A 212 -2.49 1.82 -11.37
N PHE A 213 -3.66 2.02 -10.73
CA PHE A 213 -3.77 1.86 -9.28
C PHE A 213 -3.71 0.41 -8.81
N VAL A 214 -4.30 -0.52 -9.58
CA VAL A 214 -4.19 -1.96 -9.27
C VAL A 214 -2.74 -2.41 -9.32
N ASP A 215 -1.99 -2.03 -10.37
CA ASP A 215 -0.59 -2.40 -10.49
C ASP A 215 0.27 -1.78 -9.37
N LYS A 216 0.10 -0.48 -9.12
CA LYS A 216 0.84 0.24 -8.08
C LYS A 216 0.60 -0.36 -6.69
N TRP A 217 -0.65 -0.39 -6.24
CA TRP A 217 -0.94 -0.78 -4.87
C TRP A 217 -0.71 -2.27 -4.61
N CYS A 218 -0.90 -3.13 -5.62
CA CYS A 218 -0.59 -4.56 -5.46
C CYS A 218 0.93 -4.80 -5.39
N ALA A 219 1.73 -4.09 -6.20
CA ALA A 219 3.18 -4.15 -6.10
C ALA A 219 3.67 -3.69 -4.72
N ASP A 220 3.13 -2.57 -4.21
CA ASP A 220 3.47 -2.03 -2.88
C ASP A 220 3.08 -2.97 -1.74
N SER A 221 1.98 -3.74 -1.90
CA SER A 221 1.54 -4.69 -0.88
C SER A 221 2.50 -5.86 -0.66
N GLY A 222 3.22 -6.27 -1.71
CA GLY A 222 4.10 -7.43 -1.69
C GLY A 222 3.43 -8.79 -1.50
N THR A 223 2.10 -8.86 -1.31
CA THR A 223 1.37 -10.11 -1.02
C THR A 223 0.11 -10.34 -1.85
N THR A 224 -0.37 -9.32 -2.57
CA THR A 224 -1.58 -9.41 -3.40
C THR A 224 -1.19 -9.36 -4.87
N LEU A 225 -1.60 -10.36 -5.66
CA LEU A 225 -1.45 -10.32 -7.11
C LEU A 225 -2.59 -9.53 -7.74
N GLY A 226 -2.30 -8.33 -8.27
CA GLY A 226 -3.29 -7.49 -8.95
C GLY A 226 -3.34 -7.78 -10.45
N LEU A 227 -4.41 -8.40 -10.95
CA LEU A 227 -4.58 -8.57 -12.40
C LEU A 227 -5.10 -7.27 -13.02
N ASN A 228 -4.75 -6.98 -14.26
CA ASN A 228 -5.31 -5.83 -14.96
C ASN A 228 -6.71 -6.12 -15.53
N SER A 229 -7.44 -5.09 -15.92
CA SER A 229 -8.82 -5.14 -16.41
C SER A 229 -8.97 -5.94 -17.71
N PHE A 230 -7.89 -6.16 -18.46
CA PHE A 230 -7.90 -6.97 -19.68
C PHE A 230 -7.77 -8.46 -19.41
N PHE A 231 -7.42 -8.88 -18.19
CA PHE A 231 -7.29 -10.29 -17.84
C PHE A 231 -8.64 -11.00 -17.94
N ALA A 232 -9.66 -10.46 -17.25
CA ALA A 232 -10.99 -11.05 -17.20
C ALA A 232 -11.58 -11.30 -18.61
N PRO A 233 -11.72 -10.28 -19.49
CA PRO A 233 -12.30 -10.49 -20.82
C PRO A 233 -11.50 -11.46 -21.70
N ARG A 234 -10.18 -11.64 -21.46
CA ARG A 234 -9.34 -12.55 -22.28
C ARG A 234 -9.26 -13.97 -21.74
N CYS A 235 -9.46 -14.16 -20.44
CA CYS A 235 -9.25 -15.44 -19.78
C CYS A 235 -10.57 -16.05 -19.26
N LEU A 236 -11.46 -15.24 -18.71
CA LEU A 236 -12.65 -15.71 -17.98
C LEU A 236 -13.94 -15.61 -18.80
N PHE A 237 -13.98 -14.75 -19.81
CA PHE A 237 -15.16 -14.51 -20.64
C PHE A 237 -14.97 -15.04 -22.05
N ASP A 238 -16.08 -15.41 -22.69
CA ASP A 238 -16.14 -15.68 -24.11
C ASP A 238 -16.06 -14.36 -24.90
N ARG A 239 -15.24 -14.35 -25.97
CA ARG A 239 -14.97 -13.13 -26.74
C ARG A 239 -16.13 -12.69 -27.62
N ILE A 240 -17.00 -13.62 -28.02
CA ILE A 240 -18.11 -13.37 -28.93
C ILE A 240 -19.32 -12.94 -28.13
N THR A 241 -19.67 -13.69 -27.09
CA THR A 241 -20.88 -13.42 -26.30
C THR A 241 -20.66 -12.40 -25.18
N GLY A 242 -19.40 -12.20 -24.76
CA GLY A 242 -19.08 -11.38 -23.59
C GLY A 242 -19.61 -11.97 -22.28
N THR A 243 -20.02 -13.24 -22.26
CA THR A 243 -20.48 -13.95 -21.05
C THR A 243 -19.33 -14.73 -20.41
N PRO A 244 -19.37 -15.02 -19.10
CA PRO A 244 -18.41 -15.93 -18.49
C PRO A 244 -18.38 -17.25 -19.26
N LYS A 245 -17.18 -17.80 -19.47
CA LYS A 245 -17.02 -19.08 -20.15
C LYS A 245 -17.83 -20.16 -19.42
N CYS A 246 -18.56 -20.96 -20.17
CA CYS A 246 -19.37 -22.04 -19.64
C CYS A 246 -18.87 -23.37 -20.21
N GLY A 247 -18.79 -24.41 -19.38
CA GLY A 247 -18.33 -25.74 -19.80
C GLY A 247 -16.88 -26.07 -19.40
N VAL A 248 -16.30 -27.07 -20.05
CA VAL A 248 -14.96 -27.57 -19.74
C VAL A 248 -13.91 -26.60 -20.28
N LEU A 249 -13.23 -25.90 -19.36
CA LEU A 249 -12.09 -25.05 -19.68
C LEU A 249 -10.90 -25.92 -20.12
N THR A 250 -10.22 -25.48 -21.18
CA THR A 250 -9.23 -26.28 -21.89
C THR A 250 -7.82 -26.10 -21.32
N ALA A 251 -6.90 -27.00 -21.66
CA ALA A 251 -5.48 -26.82 -21.35
C ALA A 251 -4.91 -25.50 -21.94
N ALA A 252 -5.43 -25.06 -23.10
CA ALA A 252 -5.03 -23.80 -23.70
C ALA A 252 -5.52 -22.57 -22.91
N ASP A 253 -6.65 -22.68 -22.20
CA ASP A 253 -7.14 -21.64 -21.28
C ASP A 253 -6.25 -21.56 -20.04
N GLU A 254 -5.86 -22.71 -19.48
CA GLU A 254 -4.93 -22.81 -18.35
C GLU A 254 -3.57 -22.20 -18.70
N ASP A 255 -2.96 -22.61 -19.81
CA ASP A 255 -1.69 -22.05 -20.31
C ASP A 255 -1.73 -20.52 -20.47
N ARG A 256 -2.87 -19.98 -20.91
CA ARG A 256 -3.04 -18.53 -21.07
C ARG A 256 -3.05 -17.83 -19.72
N VAL A 257 -3.80 -18.37 -18.75
CA VAL A 257 -3.84 -17.85 -17.38
C VAL A 257 -2.45 -17.91 -16.76
N GLU A 258 -1.77 -19.04 -16.86
CA GLU A 258 -0.42 -19.21 -16.32
C GLU A 258 0.57 -18.18 -16.85
N ARG A 259 0.65 -18.05 -18.18
CA ARG A 259 1.55 -17.06 -18.81
C ARG A 259 1.23 -15.65 -18.35
N TRP A 260 -0.05 -15.31 -18.23
CA TRP A 260 -0.47 -13.99 -17.78
C TRP A 260 -0.07 -13.74 -16.33
N CYS A 261 -0.41 -14.65 -15.42
CA CYS A 261 -0.11 -14.53 -14.00
C CYS A 261 1.39 -14.47 -13.75
N ARG A 262 2.20 -15.31 -14.42
CA ARG A 262 3.67 -15.26 -14.30
C ARG A 262 4.24 -13.91 -14.75
N LYS A 263 3.73 -13.34 -15.85
CA LYS A 263 4.11 -12.00 -16.31
C LYS A 263 3.73 -10.92 -15.29
N THR A 264 2.53 -10.98 -14.72
CA THR A 264 2.07 -10.02 -13.72
C THR A 264 2.86 -10.12 -12.42
N VAL A 265 3.12 -11.34 -11.92
CA VAL A 265 3.99 -11.58 -10.75
C VAL A 265 5.36 -10.94 -10.94
N ALA A 266 5.99 -11.17 -12.11
CA ALA A 266 7.28 -10.57 -12.42
C ALA A 266 7.21 -9.03 -12.51
N LYS A 267 6.15 -8.48 -13.14
CA LYS A 267 5.93 -7.03 -13.24
C LYS A 267 5.76 -6.37 -11.86
N GLN A 268 5.02 -7.00 -10.95
CA GLN A 268 4.74 -6.49 -9.61
C GLN A 268 5.84 -6.85 -8.59
N GLY A 269 6.91 -7.52 -9.01
CA GLY A 269 8.03 -7.88 -8.13
C GLY A 269 7.67 -8.84 -7.00
N LEU A 270 6.58 -9.60 -7.14
CA LEU A 270 6.07 -10.46 -6.09
C LEU A 270 6.93 -11.73 -5.98
N LYS A 271 7.41 -12.03 -4.76
CA LYS A 271 8.13 -13.28 -4.47
C LYS A 271 7.18 -14.41 -4.09
N ASP A 272 6.14 -14.07 -3.34
CA ASP A 272 5.02 -14.91 -2.96
C ASP A 272 3.79 -13.99 -2.90
N TRP A 273 2.60 -14.57 -2.98
CA TRP A 273 1.35 -13.84 -2.88
C TRP A 273 0.30 -14.75 -2.28
N ASP A 274 -0.56 -14.23 -1.41
CA ASP A 274 -1.58 -14.98 -0.70
C ASP A 274 -3.01 -14.75 -1.23
N SER A 275 -3.17 -13.74 -2.08
CA SER A 275 -4.46 -13.33 -2.61
C SER A 275 -4.32 -12.77 -4.02
N VAL A 276 -5.41 -12.80 -4.78
CA VAL A 276 -5.50 -12.25 -6.13
C VAL A 276 -6.67 -11.28 -6.20
N PHE A 277 -6.44 -10.10 -6.77
CA PHE A 277 -7.47 -9.12 -7.07
C PHE A 277 -7.70 -9.04 -8.58
N ILE A 278 -8.97 -9.08 -9.00
CA ILE A 278 -9.36 -9.15 -10.41
C ILE A 278 -10.39 -8.04 -10.69
N PRO A 279 -9.99 -6.92 -11.31
CA PRO A 279 -10.92 -5.91 -11.78
C PRO A 279 -11.69 -6.42 -13.00
N ILE A 280 -12.99 -6.16 -13.04
CA ILE A 280 -13.89 -6.60 -14.12
C ILE A 280 -14.71 -5.41 -14.59
N ASN A 281 -14.57 -5.09 -15.88
CA ASN A 281 -15.36 -4.07 -16.56
C ASN A 281 -16.42 -4.75 -17.43
N GLU A 282 -17.65 -4.87 -16.92
CA GLU A 282 -18.74 -5.48 -17.69
C GLU A 282 -19.22 -4.51 -18.77
N MET A 283 -19.01 -4.91 -20.02
CA MET A 283 -19.41 -4.18 -21.23
C MET A 283 -18.90 -2.73 -21.30
N HIS A 284 -17.76 -2.42 -20.68
CA HIS A 284 -17.21 -1.07 -20.60
C HIS A 284 -18.13 -0.04 -19.91
N THR A 285 -19.09 -0.51 -19.11
CA THR A 285 -20.10 0.35 -18.48
C THR A 285 -20.22 0.20 -16.97
N HIS A 286 -19.66 -0.86 -16.40
CA HIS A 286 -19.78 -1.12 -14.98
C HIS A 286 -18.58 -1.86 -14.43
N TRP A 287 -17.97 -1.28 -13.41
CA TRP A 287 -16.83 -1.84 -12.69
C TRP A 287 -17.29 -2.62 -11.46
N TYR A 288 -16.72 -3.81 -11.31
CA TYR A 288 -16.77 -4.60 -10.09
C TYR A 288 -15.50 -5.44 -10.01
N SER A 289 -15.30 -6.18 -8.93
CA SER A 289 -14.08 -6.99 -8.76
C SER A 289 -14.38 -8.36 -8.21
N ALA A 290 -13.45 -9.28 -8.45
CA ALA A 290 -13.38 -10.55 -7.76
C ALA A 290 -12.10 -10.63 -6.94
N ARG A 291 -12.14 -11.40 -5.86
CA ARG A 291 -10.99 -11.73 -5.02
C ARG A 291 -10.91 -13.22 -4.80
N ILE A 292 -9.70 -13.75 -4.89
CA ILE A 292 -9.36 -15.10 -4.43
C ILE A 292 -8.39 -14.94 -3.27
N ASP A 293 -8.75 -15.41 -2.08
CA ASP A 293 -7.92 -15.39 -0.87
C ASP A 293 -7.58 -16.83 -0.47
N PHE A 294 -6.31 -17.19 -0.52
CA PHE A 294 -5.85 -18.54 -0.21
C PHE A 294 -5.61 -18.75 1.28
N ARG A 295 -5.45 -17.67 2.05
CA ARG A 295 -5.31 -17.76 3.52
C ARG A 295 -6.66 -18.03 4.15
N GLU A 296 -7.66 -17.24 3.78
CA GLU A 296 -9.03 -17.38 4.27
C GLU A 296 -9.82 -18.45 3.49
N LYS A 297 -9.26 -18.98 2.41
CA LYS A 297 -9.91 -19.92 1.48
C LYS A 297 -11.24 -19.36 0.98
N ARG A 298 -11.22 -18.14 0.44
CA ARG A 298 -12.42 -17.44 -0.01
C ARG A 298 -12.35 -17.00 -1.46
N VAL A 299 -13.50 -17.06 -2.14
CA VAL A 299 -13.70 -16.44 -3.45
C VAL A 299 -14.92 -15.52 -3.39
N ASP A 300 -14.69 -14.21 -3.47
CA ASP A 300 -15.73 -13.20 -3.30
C ASP A 300 -15.83 -12.31 -4.53
N ILE A 301 -17.06 -11.90 -4.88
CA ILE A 301 -17.33 -10.88 -5.90
C ILE A 301 -17.90 -9.64 -5.23
N TYR A 302 -17.26 -8.49 -5.46
CA TYR A 302 -17.58 -7.19 -4.88
C TYR A 302 -18.18 -6.27 -5.96
N ASP A 303 -19.46 -5.97 -5.85
CA ASP A 303 -20.22 -5.14 -6.79
C ASP A 303 -21.00 -4.05 -6.02
N SER A 304 -20.70 -2.79 -6.30
CA SER A 304 -21.27 -1.62 -5.62
C SER A 304 -22.70 -1.28 -6.04
N LEU A 305 -23.29 -1.96 -7.03
CA LEU A 305 -24.68 -1.69 -7.45
C LEU A 305 -25.70 -2.36 -6.50
N ARG A 306 -26.45 -1.52 -5.78
CA ARG A 306 -27.47 -1.95 -4.81
C ARG A 306 -28.57 -2.80 -5.44
N GLU A 307 -29.18 -2.34 -6.53
CA GLU A 307 -30.32 -3.02 -7.17
C GLU A 307 -29.92 -4.42 -7.63
N ARG A 308 -28.69 -4.54 -8.11
CA ARG A 308 -28.08 -5.80 -8.51
C ARG A 308 -27.90 -6.73 -7.32
N CYS A 309 -27.33 -6.25 -6.22
CA CYS A 309 -27.19 -7.05 -4.99
C CYS A 309 -28.56 -7.54 -4.47
N ILE A 310 -29.54 -6.64 -4.33
CA ILE A 310 -30.88 -6.96 -3.81
C ILE A 310 -31.60 -7.97 -4.70
N SER A 311 -31.61 -7.73 -6.02
CA SER A 311 -32.29 -8.62 -6.96
C SER A 311 -31.66 -10.01 -6.99
N ASN A 312 -30.33 -10.12 -6.84
CA ASN A 312 -29.64 -11.42 -6.84
C ASN A 312 -29.81 -12.20 -5.54
N ARG A 313 -29.85 -11.53 -4.38
CA ARG A 313 -30.04 -12.23 -3.10
C ARG A 313 -31.40 -12.93 -3.00
N LYS A 314 -32.41 -12.41 -3.69
CA LYS A 314 -33.74 -13.03 -3.78
C LYS A 314 -33.77 -14.28 -4.67
N LYS A 315 -32.74 -14.53 -5.47
CA LYS A 315 -32.69 -15.67 -6.40
C LYS A 315 -32.01 -16.90 -5.77
N PRO A 316 -32.42 -18.12 -6.15
CA PRO A 316 -31.67 -19.34 -5.88
C PRO A 316 -30.21 -19.21 -6.33
N PRO A 317 -29.22 -19.82 -5.64
CA PRO A 317 -27.79 -19.66 -5.95
C PRO A 317 -27.41 -19.79 -7.43
N LEU A 318 -27.95 -20.80 -8.12
CA LEU A 318 -27.69 -21.07 -9.54
C LEU A 318 -28.27 -20.01 -10.49
N LEU A 319 -29.24 -19.22 -10.02
CA LEU A 319 -29.91 -18.16 -10.79
C LEU A 319 -29.43 -16.76 -10.41
N ARG A 320 -28.52 -16.66 -9.42
CA ARG A 320 -27.90 -15.37 -9.08
C ARG A 320 -27.07 -14.90 -10.26
N LYS A 321 -27.04 -13.59 -10.48
CA LYS A 321 -26.02 -13.00 -11.37
C LYS A 321 -24.63 -13.46 -10.93
N ASN A 322 -23.69 -13.54 -11.85
CA ASN A 322 -22.34 -14.01 -11.58
C ASN A 322 -22.22 -15.49 -11.12
N ALA A 323 -23.27 -16.31 -11.10
CA ALA A 323 -23.14 -17.74 -10.79
C ALA A 323 -22.15 -18.43 -11.76
N ASN A 324 -22.29 -18.18 -13.07
CA ASN A 324 -21.35 -18.70 -14.07
C ASN A 324 -19.94 -18.13 -13.91
N LEU A 325 -19.82 -16.83 -13.58
CA LEU A 325 -18.53 -16.22 -13.29
C LEU A 325 -17.87 -16.87 -12.07
N MET A 326 -18.64 -17.18 -11.03
CA MET A 326 -18.15 -17.87 -9.85
C MET A 326 -17.58 -19.26 -10.22
N LEU A 327 -18.27 -20.04 -11.06
CA LEU A 327 -17.74 -21.33 -11.51
C LEU A 327 -16.38 -21.19 -12.22
N VAL A 328 -16.22 -20.17 -13.06
CA VAL A 328 -14.94 -19.86 -13.72
C VAL A 328 -13.88 -19.41 -12.71
N LEU A 329 -14.25 -18.64 -11.68
CA LEU A 329 -13.33 -18.22 -10.61
C LEU A 329 -12.89 -19.39 -9.72
N LEU A 330 -13.77 -20.37 -9.48
CA LEU A 330 -13.39 -21.60 -8.78
C LEU A 330 -12.36 -22.40 -9.60
N TRP A 331 -12.60 -22.58 -10.91
CA TRP A 331 -11.56 -23.17 -11.79
C TRP A 331 -10.26 -22.37 -11.76
N LEU A 332 -10.34 -21.04 -11.85
CA LEU A 332 -9.17 -20.17 -11.80
C LEU A 332 -8.40 -20.36 -10.48
N THR A 333 -9.11 -20.53 -9.37
CA THR A 333 -8.51 -20.80 -8.05
C THR A 333 -7.71 -22.11 -8.06
N GLU A 334 -8.20 -23.17 -8.70
CA GLU A 334 -7.46 -24.43 -8.84
C GLU A 334 -6.17 -24.24 -9.68
N VAL A 335 -6.25 -23.52 -10.80
CA VAL A 335 -5.09 -23.20 -11.67
C VAL A 335 -4.05 -22.39 -10.89
N LEU A 336 -4.51 -21.33 -10.21
CA LEU A 336 -3.67 -20.45 -9.42
C LEU A 336 -3.04 -21.16 -8.21
N SER A 337 -3.73 -22.13 -7.62
CA SER A 337 -3.16 -22.98 -6.56
C SER A 337 -1.96 -23.77 -7.09
N ARG A 338 -2.09 -24.40 -8.26
CA ARG A 338 -0.99 -25.14 -8.89
C ARG A 338 0.21 -24.25 -9.21
N LEU A 339 -0.03 -23.03 -9.69
CA LEU A 339 1.02 -22.04 -9.92
C LEU A 339 1.81 -21.69 -8.66
N ARG A 340 1.18 -21.80 -7.48
CA ARG A 340 1.80 -21.60 -6.16
C ARG A 340 2.42 -22.88 -5.58
N GLY A 341 2.36 -24.01 -6.29
CA GLY A 341 2.79 -25.30 -5.78
C GLY A 341 1.83 -25.89 -4.73
N GLN A 342 0.57 -25.50 -4.74
CA GLN A 342 -0.48 -26.02 -3.87
C GLN A 342 -1.50 -26.83 -4.67
N GLU A 343 -2.02 -27.91 -4.08
CA GLU A 343 -3.11 -28.69 -4.67
C GLU A 343 -4.43 -28.30 -4.00
N VAL A 344 -5.34 -27.75 -4.79
CA VAL A 344 -6.70 -27.42 -4.37
C VAL A 344 -7.67 -28.06 -5.35
N ASP A 345 -8.61 -28.83 -4.80
CA ASP A 345 -9.69 -29.49 -5.53
C ASP A 345 -11.02 -28.94 -5.01
N LEU A 346 -11.63 -28.03 -5.79
CA LEU A 346 -12.90 -27.40 -5.46
C LEU A 346 -14.10 -28.18 -5.98
N LYS A 347 -13.87 -29.20 -6.83
CA LYS A 347 -14.92 -30.08 -7.35
C LYS A 347 -15.41 -31.09 -6.31
N LYS A 348 -14.57 -31.46 -5.34
CA LYS A 348 -14.98 -32.33 -4.23
C LYS A 348 -15.81 -31.54 -3.20
N ASN A 349 -17.13 -31.66 -3.33
CA ASN A 349 -18.12 -30.99 -2.48
C ASN A 349 -17.83 -31.16 -0.97
N GLY A 350 -17.67 -30.02 -0.28
CA GLY A 350 -18.00 -29.87 1.15
C GLY A 350 -16.89 -30.06 2.19
N GLY A 351 -15.68 -30.50 1.83
CA GLY A 351 -14.64 -30.84 2.81
C GLY A 351 -13.38 -29.96 2.82
N ASN A 352 -13.18 -29.08 1.85
CA ASN A 352 -11.90 -28.37 1.66
C ASN A 352 -11.79 -27.03 2.43
N GLY A 353 -12.89 -26.59 3.04
CA GLY A 353 -12.98 -25.35 3.82
C GLY A 353 -13.09 -24.06 3.00
N TRP A 354 -13.27 -24.15 1.67
CA TRP A 354 -13.44 -22.96 0.83
C TRP A 354 -14.86 -22.41 0.89
N VAL A 355 -14.98 -21.09 0.98
CA VAL A 355 -16.25 -20.36 0.95
C VAL A 355 -16.29 -19.45 -0.27
N PHE A 356 -17.43 -19.34 -0.92
CA PHE A 356 -17.59 -18.49 -2.09
C PHE A 356 -18.88 -17.67 -2.04
N ASP A 357 -18.80 -16.38 -2.38
CA ASP A 357 -19.94 -15.47 -2.43
C ASP A 357 -19.97 -14.71 -3.77
N PRO A 358 -20.92 -15.01 -4.68
CA PRO A 358 -21.03 -14.31 -5.95
C PRO A 358 -21.52 -12.86 -5.81
N HIS A 359 -21.92 -12.43 -4.60
CA HIS A 359 -22.34 -11.07 -4.27
C HIS A 359 -22.07 -10.74 -2.79
N PHE A 360 -20.78 -10.71 -2.45
CA PHE A 360 -20.35 -10.30 -1.12
C PHE A 360 -20.91 -8.92 -0.77
N LYS A 361 -21.39 -8.76 0.46
CA LYS A 361 -21.98 -7.48 0.90
C LYS A 361 -20.87 -6.42 0.91
N VAL A 362 -21.07 -5.33 0.18
CA VAL A 362 -20.18 -4.16 0.18
C VAL A 362 -20.99 -2.89 0.39
N HIS A 363 -20.28 -1.78 0.57
CA HIS A 363 -20.88 -0.45 0.52
C HIS A 363 -21.36 -0.16 -0.91
N PHE A 364 -22.62 0.26 -1.02
CA PHE A 364 -23.23 0.52 -2.32
C PHE A 364 -22.95 1.94 -2.78
N GLN A 365 -22.73 2.11 -4.08
CA GLN A 365 -22.60 3.43 -4.66
C GLN A 365 -23.98 4.11 -4.72
N PRO A 366 -24.08 5.41 -4.43
CA PRO A 366 -25.33 6.15 -4.55
C PRO A 366 -25.56 6.72 -5.97
N ASN A 367 -24.56 6.69 -6.85
CA ASN A 367 -24.62 7.25 -8.20
C ASN A 367 -24.29 6.22 -9.29
N SER A 368 -24.35 6.64 -10.56
CA SER A 368 -24.13 5.74 -11.70
C SER A 368 -22.69 5.68 -12.21
N TYR A 369 -21.75 6.43 -11.63
CA TYR A 369 -20.42 6.66 -12.22
C TYR A 369 -19.24 6.31 -11.32
N ASP A 370 -19.45 6.08 -10.03
CA ASP A 370 -18.40 5.78 -9.07
C ASP A 370 -18.08 4.28 -8.91
N CYS A 371 -18.63 3.40 -9.75
CA CYS A 371 -18.33 1.97 -9.69
C CYS A 371 -16.82 1.67 -9.76
N GLY A 372 -16.07 2.41 -10.59
CA GLY A 372 -14.62 2.30 -10.68
C GLY A 372 -13.91 2.80 -9.40
N ILE A 373 -14.44 3.83 -8.75
CA ILE A 373 -13.88 4.33 -7.49
C ILE A 373 -14.16 3.35 -6.35
N HIS A 374 -15.38 2.80 -6.26
CA HIS A 374 -15.71 1.75 -5.30
C HIS A 374 -14.84 0.52 -5.48
N LEU A 375 -14.59 0.10 -6.73
CA LEU A 375 -13.66 -1.00 -7.03
C LEU A 375 -12.26 -0.75 -6.44
N LEU A 376 -11.70 0.45 -6.65
CA LEU A 376 -10.39 0.82 -6.10
C LEU A 376 -10.43 0.89 -4.56
N TRP A 377 -11.53 1.37 -3.97
CA TRP A 377 -11.68 1.38 -2.51
C TRP A 377 -11.87 -0.01 -1.91
N HIS A 378 -12.52 -0.94 -2.62
CA HIS A 378 -12.51 -2.36 -2.25
C HIS A 378 -11.07 -2.88 -2.20
N LEU A 379 -10.25 -2.60 -3.23
CA LEU A 379 -8.83 -2.98 -3.21
C LEU A 379 -8.10 -2.38 -2.00
N ARG A 380 -8.23 -1.07 -1.73
CA ARG A 380 -7.63 -0.43 -0.55
C ARG A 380 -8.01 -1.13 0.76
N HIS A 381 -9.29 -1.46 0.95
CA HIS A 381 -9.76 -2.21 2.11
C HIS A 381 -9.11 -3.59 2.23
N LEU A 382 -9.00 -4.30 1.11
CA LEU A 382 -8.37 -5.62 1.10
C LEU A 382 -6.88 -5.54 1.44
N LEU A 383 -6.17 -4.52 0.98
CA LEU A 383 -4.76 -4.33 1.30
C LEU A 383 -4.54 -3.94 2.76
N GLU A 384 -5.40 -3.07 3.32
CA GLU A 384 -5.26 -2.58 4.69
C GLU A 384 -5.79 -3.58 5.74
N PHE A 385 -6.98 -4.14 5.50
CA PHE A 385 -7.73 -4.92 6.47
C PHE A 385 -7.86 -6.40 6.13
N ARG A 386 -7.42 -6.83 4.94
CA ARG A 386 -7.63 -8.19 4.39
C ARG A 386 -9.09 -8.57 4.18
N GLN A 387 -10.01 -7.63 4.35
CA GLN A 387 -11.44 -7.80 4.11
C GLN A 387 -12.08 -6.43 3.94
N ILE A 388 -13.24 -6.38 3.29
CA ILE A 388 -14.03 -5.16 3.21
C ILE A 388 -14.77 -4.97 4.54
N LYS A 389 -14.50 -3.87 5.23
CA LYS A 389 -15.19 -3.52 6.46
C LYS A 389 -16.47 -2.75 6.14
N LEU A 390 -17.59 -3.21 6.70
CA LEU A 390 -18.92 -2.63 6.47
C LEU A 390 -19.33 -1.62 7.54
N GLU A 391 -18.68 -1.64 8.70
CA GLU A 391 -18.98 -0.75 9.83
C GLU A 391 -18.03 0.44 9.79
N ASP A 392 -18.59 1.65 9.71
CA ASP A 392 -17.80 2.88 9.48
C ASP A 392 -17.13 3.41 10.75
N ASP A 393 -17.68 3.11 11.93
CA ASP A 393 -17.32 3.76 13.20
C ASP A 393 -15.86 3.53 13.62
N CYS A 394 -15.25 2.42 13.21
CA CYS A 394 -13.85 2.10 13.53
C CYS A 394 -12.89 2.24 12.35
N GLN A 395 -13.34 2.77 11.21
CA GLN A 395 -12.48 2.93 10.03
C GLN A 395 -11.82 4.32 10.00
N PRO A 396 -10.54 4.42 9.62
CA PRO A 396 -9.93 5.68 9.23
C PRO A 396 -10.75 6.35 8.12
N ARG A 397 -11.00 7.66 8.21
CA ARG A 397 -11.83 8.41 7.24
C ARG A 397 -11.40 8.21 5.78
N HIS A 398 -10.09 8.14 5.53
CA HIS A 398 -9.55 7.93 4.18
C HIS A 398 -9.95 6.60 3.53
N LEU A 399 -10.36 5.61 4.33
CA LEU A 399 -10.85 4.31 3.86
C LEU A 399 -12.37 4.22 3.90
N ARG A 400 -13.08 5.12 4.58
CA ARG A 400 -14.54 5.06 4.64
C ARG A 400 -15.15 5.22 3.26
N PHE A 401 -16.21 4.45 3.02
CA PHE A 401 -17.11 4.71 1.91
C PHE A 401 -18.03 5.85 2.32
N THR A 402 -18.25 6.78 1.39
CA THR A 402 -19.06 7.98 1.61
C THR A 402 -20.09 8.08 0.49
N ASP A 403 -21.17 8.83 0.72
CA ASP A 403 -22.17 9.06 -0.32
C ASP A 403 -21.61 9.93 -1.47
N ASP A 404 -20.53 10.66 -1.21
CA ASP A 404 -19.76 11.41 -2.21
C ASP A 404 -18.33 10.87 -2.29
N MET A 405 -17.92 10.38 -3.46
CA MET A 405 -16.58 9.85 -3.69
C MET A 405 -15.61 10.87 -4.33
N GLY A 406 -15.98 12.15 -4.35
CA GLY A 406 -15.20 13.28 -4.88
C GLY A 406 -13.86 13.45 -4.16
N GLY A 407 -13.84 13.32 -2.83
CA GLY A 407 -12.58 13.35 -2.06
C GLY A 407 -11.63 12.23 -2.45
N LYS A 408 -12.19 11.06 -2.73
CA LYS A 408 -11.47 9.86 -3.13
C LYS A 408 -10.89 10.05 -4.54
N ARG A 409 -11.67 10.58 -5.49
CA ARG A 409 -11.22 11.00 -6.83
C ARG A 409 -10.08 12.02 -6.78
N LEU A 410 -10.22 13.06 -5.95
CA LEU A 410 -9.22 14.10 -5.78
C LEU A 410 -7.90 13.51 -5.28
N ARG A 411 -7.96 12.57 -4.34
CA ARG A 411 -6.78 11.91 -3.80
C ARG A 411 -6.11 10.96 -4.78
N LEU A 412 -6.86 10.26 -5.62
CA LEU A 412 -6.30 9.50 -6.74
C LEU A 412 -5.58 10.43 -7.73
N ALA A 413 -6.22 11.53 -8.14
CA ALA A 413 -5.62 12.50 -9.05
C ALA A 413 -4.32 13.09 -8.48
N GLN A 414 -4.33 13.47 -7.20
CA GLN A 414 -3.15 13.95 -6.50
C GLN A 414 -2.04 12.90 -6.44
N GLU A 415 -2.37 11.65 -6.10
CA GLU A 415 -1.40 10.56 -6.02
C GLU A 415 -0.66 10.37 -7.36
N MET A 416 -1.37 10.44 -8.48
CA MET A 416 -0.77 10.38 -9.81
C MET A 416 0.12 11.57 -10.13
N LEU A 417 -0.26 12.79 -9.71
CA LEU A 417 0.57 13.97 -9.92
C LEU A 417 1.85 13.94 -9.10
N VAL A 418 1.78 13.44 -7.86
CA VAL A 418 2.97 13.23 -7.02
C VAL A 418 3.91 12.21 -7.66
N ASP A 419 3.39 11.09 -8.15
CA ASP A 419 4.18 10.07 -8.84
C ASP A 419 4.83 10.60 -10.14
N ALA A 420 4.20 11.59 -10.77
CA ALA A 420 4.75 12.28 -11.94
C ALA A 420 5.70 13.46 -11.58
N GLY A 421 5.91 13.76 -10.30
CA GLY A 421 6.74 14.88 -9.83
C GLY A 421 6.13 16.26 -10.10
N LEU A 422 4.80 16.35 -10.17
CA LEU A 422 4.06 17.58 -10.50
C LEU A 422 3.29 18.21 -9.32
N ALA A 423 3.34 17.61 -8.13
CA ALA A 423 2.56 18.02 -6.95
C ALA A 423 3.37 18.03 -5.65
#